data_AF-A0A9W7IUI8-F1
#
_entry.id   AF-A0A9W7IUI8-F1
#
_cell.length_a   1.000
_cell.length_b   1.000
_cell.length_c   1.000
_cell.angle_alpha   90.00
_cell.angle_beta   90.00
_cell.angle_gamma   90.00
#
_symmetry.space_group_name_H-M   'P 1'
#
loop_
_entity.id
_entity.type
_entity.pdbx_description
1 polymer ?
#
loop_
_entity_poly.entity_id
_entity_poly.type
_entity_poly.pdbx_seq_one_letter_code
_entity_poly.pdbx_strand_id
1 'polypeptide(L)'
;MASHIVGYPHMGPKRELKFALESFWDKKSSAEDLQKVADDLKSFIWKQMSDAGIKYIPSNTFAYYDQVLDTTAMLGVVPFLFRIVWREKNRLN
;
A
#
# COMPACT_ATOMS: atom_id res chain seq x y z
N MET A 1 14.98 -25.44 -11.84
CA MET A 1 14.40 -24.26 -12.51
C MET A 1 13.88 -23.32 -11.42
N ALA A 2 14.23 -22.03 -11.43
CA ALA A 2 13.80 -21.10 -10.39
C ALA A 2 12.44 -20.49 -10.74
N SER A 3 11.52 -20.39 -9.77
CA SER A 3 10.22 -19.74 -9.92
C SER A 3 10.32 -18.25 -9.59
N HIS A 4 9.57 -17.42 -10.34
CA HIS A 4 9.46 -15.98 -10.15
C HIS A 4 8.00 -15.57 -10.31
N ILE A 5 7.55 -14.62 -9.50
CA ILE A 5 6.24 -13.97 -9.68
C ILE A 5 6.41 -12.46 -9.80
N VAL A 6 5.59 -11.83 -10.64
CA VAL A 6 5.69 -10.38 -10.92
C VAL A 6 4.86 -9.51 -9.97
N GLY A 7 3.96 -10.13 -9.20
CA GLY A 7 3.04 -9.42 -8.32
C GLY A 7 2.29 -10.39 -7.40
N TYR A 8 1.68 -9.83 -6.35
CA TYR A 8 0.86 -10.58 -5.40
C TYR A 8 -0.35 -9.72 -4.97
N PRO A 9 -1.55 -10.30 -4.78
CA PRO A 9 -2.72 -9.54 -4.32
C PRO A 9 -2.48 -8.87 -2.95
N HIS A 10 -2.64 -7.54 -2.88
CA HIS A 10 -2.35 -6.75 -1.69
C HIS A 10 -3.54 -6.65 -0.70
N MET A 11 -4.75 -7.07 -1.10
CA MET A 11 -5.96 -6.90 -0.29
C MET A 11 -5.99 -7.75 1.00
N GLY A 12 -5.24 -8.84 1.02
CA GLY A 12 -5.31 -9.87 2.07
C GLY A 12 -6.50 -10.83 1.89
N PRO A 13 -6.46 -12.01 2.54
CA PRO A 13 -7.43 -13.08 2.33
C PRO A 13 -8.85 -12.73 2.80
N LYS A 14 -9.01 -11.78 3.71
CA LYS A 14 -10.30 -11.31 4.21
C LYS A 14 -10.59 -9.86 3.83
N ARG A 15 -9.86 -9.30 2.86
CA ARG A 15 -9.94 -7.89 2.44
C ARG A 15 -9.57 -6.92 3.57
N GLU A 16 -8.60 -7.30 4.38
CA GLU A 16 -8.09 -6.54 5.52
C GLU A 16 -7.73 -5.11 5.11
N LEU A 17 -7.04 -4.94 3.96
CA LEU A 17 -6.66 -3.62 3.47
C LEU A 17 -7.88 -2.75 3.13
N LYS A 18 -8.91 -3.31 2.48
CA LYS A 18 -10.14 -2.59 2.15
C LYS A 18 -10.78 -2.02 3.41
N PHE A 19 -10.97 -2.84 4.44
CA PHE A 19 -11.64 -2.42 5.66
C PHE A 19 -10.82 -1.41 6.46
N ALA A 20 -9.50 -1.56 6.51
CA ALA A 20 -8.62 -0.58 7.12
C ALA A 20 -8.69 0.77 6.40
N LEU A 21 -8.66 0.75 5.07
CA LEU A 21 -8.70 1.96 4.24
C LEU A 21 -10.04 2.69 4.35
N GLU A 22 -11.17 1.96 4.31
CA GLU A 22 -12.50 2.53 4.53
C GLU A 22 -12.66 3.12 5.94
N SER A 23 -12.17 2.42 6.96
CA SER A 23 -12.17 2.92 8.34
C SER A 23 -11.36 4.21 8.49
N PHE A 24 -10.21 4.28 7.83
CA PHE A 24 -9.36 5.48 7.82
C PHE A 24 -10.05 6.65 7.12
N TRP A 25 -10.66 6.43 5.95
CA TRP A 25 -11.42 7.48 5.25
C TRP A 25 -12.64 7.96 6.02
N ASP A 26 -13.31 7.05 6.74
CA ASP A 26 -14.41 7.37 7.66
C ASP A 26 -13.96 8.05 8.96
N LYS A 27 -12.65 8.29 9.13
CA LYS A 27 -12.03 8.85 10.35
C LYS A 27 -12.29 8.02 11.62
N LYS A 28 -12.56 6.73 11.46
CA LYS A 28 -12.79 5.76 12.55
C LYS A 28 -11.49 5.11 13.04
N SER A 29 -10.39 5.29 12.30
CA SER A 29 -9.06 4.80 12.64
C SER A 29 -7.98 5.81 12.23
N SER A 30 -6.80 5.67 12.82
CA SER A 30 -5.65 6.54 12.57
C SER A 30 -4.86 6.11 11.32
N ALA A 31 -3.94 6.96 10.86
CA ALA A 31 -3.03 6.60 9.77
C ALA A 31 -2.07 5.47 10.21
N GLU A 32 -1.70 5.47 11.49
CA GLU A 32 -0.87 4.48 12.14
C GLU A 32 -1.55 3.10 12.16
N ASP A 33 -2.86 3.06 12.43
CA ASP A 33 -3.65 1.82 12.38
C ASP A 33 -3.69 1.22 10.97
N LEU A 34 -3.91 2.07 9.94
CA LEU A 34 -3.88 1.64 8.54
C LEU A 34 -2.49 1.11 8.15
N GLN A 35 -1.43 1.82 8.55
CA GLN A 35 -0.06 1.42 8.26
C GLN A 35 0.31 0.10 8.91
N LYS A 36 -0.13 -0.13 10.15
CA LYS A 36 0.05 -1.41 10.84
C LYS A 36 -0.59 -2.57 10.08
N VAL A 37 -1.84 -2.42 9.63
CA VAL A 37 -2.51 -3.46 8.82
C VAL A 37 -1.74 -3.75 7.53
N ALA A 38 -1.24 -2.70 6.86
CA ALA A 38 -0.45 -2.86 5.64
C ALA A 38 0.90 -3.56 5.90
N ASP A 39 1.59 -3.26 7.00
CA ASP A 39 2.85 -3.88 7.38
C ASP A 39 2.68 -5.37 7.74
N ASP A 40 1.59 -5.70 8.45
CA ASP A 40 1.22 -7.08 8.75
C ASP A 40 0.92 -7.86 7.46
N LEU A 41 0.19 -7.26 6.52
CA LEU A 41 -0.11 -7.86 5.21
C LEU A 41 1.15 -8.09 4.37
N LYS A 42 2.04 -7.10 4.26
CA LYS A 42 3.32 -7.24 3.53
C LYS A 42 4.15 -8.39 4.11
N SER A 43 4.26 -8.45 5.43
CA SER A 43 5.00 -9.49 6.14
C SER A 43 4.40 -10.88 5.90
N PHE A 44 3.07 -10.99 5.98
CA PHE A 44 2.33 -12.22 5.69
C PHE A 44 2.52 -12.69 4.24
N ILE A 45 2.44 -11.77 3.26
CA ILE A 45 2.60 -12.05 1.84
C ILE A 45 4.01 -12.54 1.53
N TRP A 46 5.05 -11.85 2.03
CA TRP A 46 6.44 -12.29 1.86
C TRP A 46 6.71 -13.65 2.49
N LYS A 47 6.18 -13.88 3.69
CA LYS A 47 6.32 -15.19 4.35
C LYS A 47 5.64 -16.30 3.54
N GLN A 48 4.41 -16.08 3.06
CA GLN A 48 3.73 -17.08 2.22
C GLN A 48 4.52 -17.40 0.94
N MET A 49 5.07 -16.40 0.26
CA MET A 49 5.86 -16.64 -0.95
C MET A 49 7.16 -17.40 -0.64
N SER A 50 7.83 -17.05 0.46
CA SER A 50 9.01 -17.75 0.95
C SER A 50 8.69 -19.21 1.29
N ASP A 51 7.61 -19.45 2.04
CA ASP A 51 7.17 -20.79 2.45
C ASP A 51 6.74 -21.65 1.23
N ALA A 52 6.24 -21.01 0.18
CA ALA A 52 5.93 -21.65 -1.11
C ALA A 52 7.18 -21.93 -1.99
N GLY A 53 8.38 -21.58 -1.53
CA GLY A 53 9.63 -21.83 -2.24
C GLY A 53 9.90 -20.88 -3.41
N ILE A 54 9.25 -19.70 -3.45
CA ILE A 54 9.51 -18.69 -4.46
C ILE A 54 10.90 -18.08 -4.22
N LYS A 55 11.81 -18.30 -5.16
CA LYS A 55 13.20 -17.86 -5.03
C LYS A 55 13.36 -16.34 -5.17
N TYR A 56 12.58 -15.74 -6.05
CA TYR A 56 12.64 -14.31 -6.33
C TYR A 56 11.31 -13.66 -5.91
N ILE A 57 11.31 -13.10 -4.71
CA ILE A 57 10.16 -12.39 -4.14
C ILE A 57 10.17 -10.95 -4.66
N PRO A 58 9.09 -10.48 -5.33
CA PRO A 58 9.06 -9.12 -5.83
C PRO A 58 8.85 -8.12 -4.68
N SER A 59 9.41 -6.94 -4.86
CA SER A 59 9.20 -5.78 -3.99
C SER A 59 8.38 -4.72 -4.71
N ASN A 60 7.85 -3.74 -3.95
CA ASN A 60 7.05 -2.63 -4.48
C ASN A 60 5.78 -3.06 -5.26
N THR A 61 5.25 -4.24 -4.97
CA THR A 61 3.98 -4.75 -5.54
C THR A 61 2.78 -4.43 -4.66
N PHE A 62 3.02 -3.87 -3.47
CA PHE A 62 1.99 -3.47 -2.52
C PHE A 62 1.65 -2.00 -2.76
N ALA A 63 0.36 -1.70 -2.90
CA ALA A 63 -0.16 -0.34 -2.99
C ALA A 63 -1.35 -0.21 -2.04
N TYR A 64 -1.51 0.95 -1.38
CA TYR A 64 -2.70 1.22 -0.58
C TYR A 64 -3.96 1.36 -1.44
N TYR A 65 -3.80 1.84 -2.68
CA TYR A 65 -4.90 2.08 -3.60
C TYR A 65 -4.55 1.63 -5.02
N ASP A 66 -3.50 2.21 -5.60
CA ASP A 66 -3.06 1.90 -6.97
C ASP A 66 -1.55 2.15 -7.14
N GLN A 67 -0.87 1.24 -7.82
CA GLN A 67 0.58 1.28 -8.02
C GLN A 67 1.02 2.39 -9.01
N VAL A 68 0.15 2.76 -9.96
CA VAL A 68 0.44 3.87 -10.88
C VAL A 68 0.33 5.18 -10.12
N LEU A 69 -0.66 5.32 -9.25
CA LEU A 69 -0.76 6.45 -8.32
C LEU A 69 0.49 6.57 -7.44
N ASP A 70 0.97 5.47 -6.85
CA ASP A 70 2.22 5.48 -6.08
C ASP A 70 3.42 5.95 -6.92
N THR A 71 3.48 5.50 -8.18
CA THR A 71 4.52 5.95 -9.13
C THR A 71 4.40 7.44 -9.45
N THR A 72 3.18 7.96 -9.61
CA THR A 72 2.98 9.40 -9.87
C THR A 72 3.44 10.26 -8.68
N ALA A 73 3.20 9.79 -7.45
CA ALA A 73 3.66 10.43 -6.23
C ALA A 73 5.19 10.37 -6.12
N MET A 74 5.79 9.19 -6.36
CA MET A 74 7.23 8.96 -6.33
C MET A 74 8.00 9.87 -7.30
N LEU A 75 7.47 10.05 -8.52
CA LEU A 75 8.09 10.91 -9.54
C LEU A 75 7.76 12.40 -9.36
N GLY A 76 6.94 12.78 -8.39
CA GLY A 76 6.51 14.16 -8.19
C GLY A 76 5.60 14.70 -9.30
N VAL A 77 5.01 13.84 -10.12
CA VAL A 77 4.12 14.20 -11.25
C VAL A 77 2.66 14.36 -10.84
N VAL A 78 2.42 14.66 -9.56
CA VAL A 78 1.09 14.94 -9.01
C VAL A 78 0.52 16.23 -9.61
N PRO A 79 -0.71 16.27 -10.15
CA PRO A 79 -1.28 17.48 -10.73
C PRO A 79 -1.29 18.68 -9.76
N PHE A 80 -1.13 19.89 -10.31
CA PHE A 80 -1.01 21.12 -9.51
C PHE A 80 -2.18 21.34 -8.53
N LEU A 81 -3.41 21.02 -8.95
CA LEU A 81 -4.61 21.16 -8.11
C LEU A 81 -4.47 20.43 -6.75
N PHE A 82 -3.91 19.22 -6.75
CA PHE A 82 -3.71 18.44 -5.52
C PHE A 82 -2.56 18.98 -4.66
N ARG A 83 -1.56 19.64 -5.28
CA ARG A 83 -0.47 20.29 -4.55
C ARG A 83 -0.95 21.49 -3.74
N ILE A 84 -1.95 22.23 -4.23
CA ILE A 84 -2.55 23.35 -3.51
C ILE A 84 -3.23 22.84 -2.24
N VAL A 85 -4.13 21.85 -2.38
CA VAL A 85 -4.85 21.23 -1.26
C VAL A 85 -3.88 20.67 -0.21
N TRP A 86 -2.79 20.04 -0.65
CA TRP A 86 -1.76 19.53 0.26
C TRP A 86 -1.05 20.65 1.03
N ARG A 87 -0.68 21.75 0.35
CA ARG A 87 -0.05 22.91 1.01
C ARG A 87 -0.97 23.60 2.01
N GLU A 88 -2.26 23.71 1.72
CA GLU A 88 -3.23 24.31 2.64
C GLU A 88 -3.43 23.47 3.90
N LYS A 89 -3.56 22.14 3.76
CA LYS A 89 -3.68 21.24 4.91
C LYS A 89 -2.43 21.24 5.81
N ASN A 90 -1.24 21.42 5.25
CA ASN A 90 0.02 21.43 6.01
C ASN A 90 0.46 22.83 6.49
N ARG A 91 -0.26 23.91 6.11
CA ARG A 91 0.00 25.28 6.61
C ARG A 91 -0.74 25.62 7.91
N LEU A 92 -1.71 24.79 8.30
CA LEU A 92 -2.58 24.99 9.47
C LEU A 92 -2.13 24.20 10.71
N ASN A 93 -0.91 23.63 10.68
CA ASN A 93 -0.25 23.00 11.80
C ASN A 93 1.06 23.72 12.12
#